data_AF-A0AAW9WJF6-F1
#
_entry.id   AF-A0AAW9WJF6-F1
#
_cell.length_a   1.000
_cell.length_b   1.000
_cell.length_c   1.000
_cell.angle_alpha   90.00
_cell.angle_beta   90.00
_cell.angle_gamma   90.00
#
_symmetry.space_group_name_H-M   'P 1'
#
loop_
_entity.id
_entity.type
_entity.pdbx_description
1 polymer ?
#
loop_
_entity_poly.entity_id
_entity_poly.type
_entity_poly.pdbx_seq_one_letter_code
_entity_poly.pdbx_strand_id
1 'polypeptide(L)' 'MAKKLLTSTGVEINYKYGENRPEDLPESYANADKVYEKLGWKAEQSLEDMCRDTWNWQRKNSKGYKGA' A
#
# COMPACT_ATOMS: atom_id res chain seq x y z
N MET A 1 6.47 -3.03 2.45
CA MET A 1 5.02 -2.98 2.81
C MET A 1 4.73 -3.53 4.21
N ALA A 2 4.96 -4.81 4.50
CA ALA A 2 4.60 -5.41 5.81
C ALA A 2 5.16 -4.65 7.03
N LYS A 3 6.46 -4.29 7.01
CA LYS A 3 7.08 -3.46 8.05
C LYS A 3 6.44 -2.07 8.17
N LYS A 4 6.03 -1.47 7.05
CA LYS A 4 5.41 -0.13 7.02
C LYS A 4 4.02 -0.16 7.65
N LEU A 5 3.23 -1.19 7.31
CA LEU A 5 1.95 -1.45 7.94
C LEU A 5 2.08 -1.62 9.46
N LEU A 6 3.09 -2.35 9.95
CA LEU A 6 3.36 -2.45 11.39
C LEU A 6 3.59 -1.06 12.01
N THR A 7 4.50 -0.26 11.46
CA THR A 7 4.78 1.09 12.00
C THR A 7 3.56 2.00 11.97
N SER A 8 2.73 1.92 10.93
CA SER A 8 1.54 2.79 10.77
C SER A 8 0.33 2.35 11.60
N THR A 9 0.24 1.08 12.02
CA THR A 9 -0.97 0.51 12.64
C THR A 9 -0.75 -0.07 14.02
N GLY A 10 0.49 -0.33 14.41
CA GLY A 10 0.85 -1.05 15.63
C GLY A 10 0.54 -2.55 15.59
N VAL A 11 0.13 -3.09 14.43
CA VAL A 11 -0.23 -4.50 14.27
C VAL A 11 0.91 -5.26 13.63
N GLU A 12 1.39 -6.30 14.33
CA GLU A 12 2.40 -7.19 13.80
C GLU A 12 1.81 -8.10 12.71
N ILE A 13 2.44 -8.07 11.54
CA ILE A 13 2.02 -8.89 10.41
C ILE A 13 2.92 -10.10 10.33
N ASN A 14 2.34 -11.26 10.58
CA ASN A 14 3.01 -12.54 10.39
C ASN A 14 3.20 -12.80 8.88
N TYR A 15 4.45 -12.95 8.44
CA TYR A 15 4.78 -13.32 7.06
C TYR A 15 5.95 -14.31 7.03
N LYS A 16 6.04 -15.06 5.93
CA LYS A 16 7.17 -15.96 5.63
C LYS A 16 7.64 -15.72 4.21
N TYR A 17 8.93 -15.92 3.96
CA TYR A 17 9.43 -15.93 2.58
C TYR A 17 8.95 -17.19 1.88
N GLY A 18 8.31 -17.00 0.74
CA GLY A 18 7.94 -18.08 -0.18
C GLY A 18 8.87 -18.07 -1.40
N GLU A 19 8.60 -18.97 -2.33
CA GLU A 19 9.24 -18.94 -3.64
C GLU A 19 8.82 -17.69 -4.42
N ASN A 20 9.67 -17.23 -5.34
CA ASN A 20 9.31 -16.16 -6.25
C ASN A 20 8.08 -16.59 -7.06
N ARG A 21 7.07 -15.73 -7.13
CA ARG A 21 5.95 -15.97 -8.02
C ARG A 21 6.45 -15.88 -9.47
N PRO A 22 6.18 -16.88 -10.32
CA PRO A 22 6.61 -16.84 -11.71
C PRO A 22 6.18 -15.54 -12.38
N GLU A 23 7.03 -15.01 -13.26
CA GLU A 23 6.78 -13.80 -14.07
C GLU A 23 6.80 -12.46 -13.33
N ASP A 24 6.93 -12.45 -11.99
CA ASP A 24 7.09 -11.18 -11.25
C ASP A 24 8.47 -10.55 -11.54
N LEU A 25 8.46 -9.27 -11.93
CA LEU A 25 9.66 -8.46 -12.03
C LEU A 25 10.17 -8.05 -10.63
N PRO A 26 11.50 -7.94 -10.41
CA PRO A 26 12.05 -7.57 -9.10
C PRO A 26 11.62 -6.18 -8.61
N GLU A 27 11.59 -5.20 -9.51
CA GLU A 27 11.28 -3.80 -9.18
C GLU A 27 10.49 -3.13 -10.32
N SER A 28 9.53 -2.29 -9.96
CA SER A 28 8.77 -1.48 -10.90
C SER A 28 8.28 -0.21 -10.22
N TYR A 29 8.64 0.96 -10.76
CA TYR A 29 8.23 2.27 -10.28
C TYR A 29 8.17 3.27 -11.44
N ALA A 30 7.42 4.35 -11.25
CA ALA A 30 7.21 5.37 -12.27
C ALA A 30 8.12 6.60 -12.05
N ASN A 31 8.68 7.14 -13.13
CA ASN A 31 9.05 8.56 -13.17
C ASN A 31 7.77 9.37 -13.45
N ALA A 32 7.38 10.24 -12.52
CA ALA A 32 6.17 11.06 -12.59
C ALA A 32 6.42 12.52 -13.05
N ASP A 33 7.65 12.87 -13.42
CA ASP A 33 8.05 14.25 -13.78
C ASP A 33 7.20 14.80 -14.91
N LYS A 34 6.93 14.00 -15.94
CA LYS A 34 6.10 14.40 -17.08
C LYS A 34 4.68 14.83 -16.68
N VAL A 35 4.07 14.14 -15.72
CA VAL A 35 2.72 14.47 -15.25
C VAL A 35 2.74 15.76 -14.43
N TYR A 36 3.76 15.91 -13.58
CA TYR A 36 3.95 17.13 -12.82
C TYR A 36 4.17 18.35 -13.73
N GLU A 37 5.03 18.24 -14.74
CA GLU A 37 5.29 19.32 -15.70
C GLU A 37 4.07 19.72 -16.53
N LYS A 38 3.25 18.74 -16.94
CA LYS A 38 2.12 18.98 -17.84
C LYS A 38 0.83 19.35 -17.13
N LEU A 39 0.59 18.76 -15.96
CA LEU A 39 -0.70 18.86 -15.26
C LEU A 39 -0.56 19.55 -13.90
N GLY A 40 0.66 19.85 -13.44
CA GLY A 40 0.90 20.36 -12.08
C GLY A 40 0.55 19.35 -10.99
N TRP A 41 0.27 18.10 -11.35
CA TRP A 41 -0.22 17.08 -10.42
C TRP A 41 0.92 16.30 -9.79
N LYS A 42 0.81 16.02 -8.49
CA LYS A 42 1.74 15.20 -7.72
C LYS A 42 0.96 14.36 -6.71
N ALA A 43 1.44 13.15 -6.42
CA ALA A 43 0.93 12.37 -5.30
C ALA A 43 1.25 13.08 -3.97
N GLU A 44 0.21 13.36 -3.18
CA GLU A 44 0.32 14.09 -1.91
C GLU A 44 0.40 13.16 -0.69
N GLN A 45 -0.11 11.93 -0.83
CA GLN A 45 -0.16 10.96 0.25
C GLN A 45 1.09 10.09 0.28
N SER A 46 1.58 9.86 1.50
CA SER A 46 2.73 8.99 1.77
C SER A 46 2.32 7.51 1.83
N LEU A 47 3.32 6.63 1.89
CA LEU A 47 3.08 5.19 2.08
C LEU A 47 2.43 4.89 3.44
N GLU A 48 2.76 5.69 4.45
CA GLU A 48 2.16 5.65 5.79
C GLU A 48 0.67 5.96 5.76
N ASP A 49 0.28 6.99 5.00
CA ASP A 49 -1.12 7.37 4.82
C ASP A 49 -1.91 6.22 4.19
N MET A 50 -1.37 5.64 3.11
CA MET A 50 -1.95 4.48 2.44
C MET A 50 -2.14 3.30 3.41
N CYS A 51 -1.12 2.99 4.24
CA CYS A 51 -1.18 1.89 5.20
C CYS A 51 -2.23 2.15 6.30
N ARG A 52 -2.28 3.37 6.85
CA ARG A 52 -3.25 3.78 7.88
C ARG A 52 -4.68 3.68 7.36
N ASP A 53 -4.94 4.23 6.18
CA ASP A 53 -6.30 4.32 5.63
C ASP A 53 -6.82 2.94 5.22
N THR A 54 -5.96 2.11 4.63
CA THR A 54 -6.26 0.69 4.34
C THR A 54 -6.63 -0.07 5.61
N TRP A 55 -5.84 0.07 6.68
CA TRP A 55 -6.13 -0.60 7.94
C TRP A 55 -7.41 -0.10 8.60
N ASN A 56 -7.65 1.20 8.57
CA ASN A 56 -8.87 1.79 9.11
C ASN A 56 -10.12 1.25 8.40
N TRP A 57 -10.07 1.13 7.07
CA TRP A 57 -11.14 0.52 6.29
C TRP A 57 -11.31 -0.96 6.64
N GLN A 58 -10.23 -1.75 6.63
CA GLN A 58 -10.28 -3.20 6.88
C GLN A 58 -10.80 -3.52 8.28
N ARG A 59 -10.40 -2.73 9.29
CA ARG A 59 -10.84 -2.89 10.68
C ARG A 59 -12.34 -2.64 10.84
N LYS A 60 -12.87 -1.63 10.13
CA LYS A 60 -14.31 -1.29 10.18
C LYS A 60 -15.15 -2.22 9.30
N ASN A 61 -14.57 -2.80 8.26
CA ASN A 61 -15.25 -3.61 7.26
C ASN A 61 -14.60 -4.99 7.16
N SER A 62 -14.61 -5.75 8.26
CA SER A 62 -13.91 -7.05 8.34
C SER A 62 -14.40 -8.09 7.31
N LYS A 63 -15.64 -7.95 6.82
CA LYS A 63 -16.24 -8.77 5.75
C LYS A 63 -16.36 -8.02 4.41
N GLY A 64 -15.64 -6.91 4.27
CA GLY A 64 -15.79 -5.97 3.16
C GLY A 64 -17.22 -5.42 3.06
N TYR A 65 -17.65 -5.07 1.85
CA TYR A 65 -18.98 -4.49 1.60
C TYR A 65 -20.16 -5.43 1.88
N LYS A 66 -19.92 -6.76 2.01
CA LYS A 66 -20.98 -7.74 2.31
C LYS A 66 -21.39 -7.78 3.79
N GLY A 67 -20.67 -7.06 4.66
CA GLY A 67 -20.95 -7.00 6.09
C GLY A 67 -21.70 -5.75 6.54
N ALA A 68 -22.07 -4.87 5.61
CA ALA A 68 -22.84 -3.64 5.86
C ALA A 68 -24.35 -3.89 5.81
#